data_AF-A0A947EJ96-F1
#
_entry.id   AF-A0A947EJ96-F1
#
_cell.length_a   1.000
_cell.length_b   1.000
_cell.length_c   1.000
_cell.angle_alpha   90.00
_cell.angle_beta   90.00
_cell.angle_gamma   90.00
#
_symmetry.space_group_name_H-M   'P 1'
#
loop_
_entity.id
_entity.type
_entity.pdbx_description
1 polymer ?
#
loop_
_entity_poly.entity_id
_entity_poly.type
_entity_poly.pdbx_seq_one_letter_code
_entity_poly.pdbx_strand_id
1 'polypeptide(L)'
;MVTCSFEDKVVIFSNGATRSIPMKIRAEKDAISGTISLALSDEWQVANNQQVFSLSKKGEEVTLTFEVTPPKNQDELWAKAIATVEGKEYNNELVTIAYDHIPTQSVLLPAESKFVRLNIDNYSEAIGYIEGAGDGVAESLVQMGCRVEEVDPVSIQMGSLNEYDAVVLGIRSYNVHDVLKLKQPALMDYVKNGGTMIVQYNTAGRWDAAYKEIAPYPLVLSRDRVTDENSKVEIIAPEHPLITHPNSISLKDFEGWVQERGLYFPNEWDPAFTAVLSLQDEGYDATQGSLLVAPYGKGYYIYTGLSFFRELPAGVSGAYKLFANMLSIGKADPEETHDTKG
;
A
#
# COMPACT_ATOMS: atom_id res chain seq x y z
N MET A 1 33.60 13.44 4.43
CA MET A 1 32.60 12.69 3.64
C MET A 1 31.51 12.29 4.60
N VAL A 2 30.27 12.51 4.19
CA VAL A 2 29.08 12.10 4.94
C VAL A 2 28.18 11.32 4.00
N THR A 3 27.34 10.49 4.58
CA THR A 3 26.23 9.83 3.90
C THR A 3 24.93 10.25 4.56
N CYS A 4 23.87 10.37 3.77
CA CYS A 4 22.55 10.78 4.24
C CYS A 4 21.55 9.71 3.83
N SER A 5 20.53 9.44 4.63
CA SER A 5 19.48 8.49 4.29
C SER A 5 18.15 8.93 4.88
N PHE A 6 17.09 8.88 4.06
CA PHE A 6 15.73 8.90 4.57
C PHE A 6 15.42 7.59 5.30
N GLU A 7 14.60 7.65 6.34
CA GLU A 7 14.10 6.45 7.02
C GLU A 7 13.16 5.67 6.10
N ASP A 8 12.21 6.37 5.49
CA ASP A 8 11.25 5.80 4.55
C ASP A 8 11.66 6.06 3.09
N LYS A 9 11.58 5.03 2.26
CA LYS A 9 11.79 5.14 0.80
C LYS A 9 10.61 5.78 0.07
N VAL A 10 9.43 5.68 0.65
CA VAL A 10 8.20 6.29 0.15
C VAL A 10 7.44 6.90 1.33
N VAL A 11 7.08 8.16 1.21
CA VAL A 11 6.32 8.92 2.21
C VAL A 11 5.01 9.38 1.59
N ILE A 12 3.90 8.96 2.19
CA ILE A 12 2.55 9.32 1.74
C ILE A 12 1.98 10.48 2.55
N PHE A 13 1.56 11.55 1.88
CA PHE A 13 0.83 12.66 2.48
C PHE A 13 -0.66 12.50 2.10
N SER A 14 -1.42 11.81 2.96
CA SER A 14 -2.85 11.53 2.74
C SER A 14 -3.72 12.78 2.72
N ASN A 15 -3.31 13.82 3.44
CA ASN A 15 -3.97 15.12 3.48
C ASN A 15 -2.92 16.26 3.34
N GLY A 16 -3.38 17.51 3.44
CA GLY A 16 -2.51 18.70 3.38
C GLY A 16 -1.69 18.98 4.65
N ALA A 17 -1.66 18.07 5.62
CA ALA A 17 -0.96 18.29 6.87
C ALA A 17 0.56 18.14 6.72
N THR A 18 1.28 18.91 7.52
CA THR A 18 2.72 18.81 7.67
C THR A 18 3.10 17.46 8.29
N ARG A 19 4.16 16.81 7.78
CA ARG A 19 4.76 15.62 8.38
C ARG A 19 6.21 15.89 8.76
N SER A 20 6.61 15.30 9.88
CA SER A 20 8.00 15.19 10.31
C SER A 20 8.73 14.11 9.51
N ILE A 21 9.78 14.49 8.79
CA ILE A 21 10.62 13.61 7.97
C ILE A 21 11.99 13.44 8.65
N PRO A 22 12.26 12.27 9.25
CA PRO A 22 13.57 11.98 9.82
C PRO A 22 14.61 11.78 8.71
N MET A 23 15.73 12.49 8.85
CA MET A 23 16.88 12.45 7.96
C MET A 23 18.11 12.05 8.77
N LYS A 24 18.63 10.86 8.48
CA LYS A 24 19.81 10.33 9.14
C LYS A 24 21.07 10.75 8.40
N ILE A 25 22.06 11.24 9.13
CA ILE A 25 23.36 11.67 8.60
C ILE A 25 24.43 10.89 9.33
N ARG A 26 25.37 10.32 8.58
CA ARG A 26 26.49 9.53 9.13
C ARG A 26 27.83 10.10 8.69
N ALA A 27 28.75 10.21 9.64
CA ALA A 27 30.11 10.65 9.39
C ALA A 27 30.98 9.49 8.87
N GLU A 28 31.65 9.69 7.73
CA GLU A 28 32.61 8.69 7.19
C GLU A 28 34.08 9.05 7.47
N LYS A 29 34.32 10.17 8.17
CA LYS A 29 35.62 10.59 8.76
C LYS A 29 35.39 11.25 10.12
N ASP A 30 36.45 11.41 10.92
CA ASP A 30 36.38 12.16 12.18
C ASP A 30 36.15 13.67 11.94
N ALA A 31 35.60 14.34 12.95
CA ALA A 31 35.40 15.79 13.03
C ALA A 31 34.76 16.39 11.76
N ILE A 32 33.48 16.11 11.56
CA ILE A 32 32.69 16.65 10.44
C ILE A 32 31.61 17.58 10.98
N SER A 33 31.54 18.77 10.42
CA SER A 33 30.42 19.68 10.58
C SER A 33 29.95 20.19 9.21
N GLY A 34 28.66 20.44 9.08
CA GLY A 34 28.07 20.90 7.83
C GLY A 34 26.62 21.30 7.98
N THR A 35 25.97 21.52 6.85
CA THR A 35 24.53 21.73 6.78
C THR A 35 23.87 20.66 5.92
N ILE A 36 22.61 20.36 6.19
CA ILE A 36 21.77 19.47 5.39
C ILE A 36 20.52 20.22 4.96
N SER A 37 20.06 19.95 3.75
CA SER A 37 18.78 20.44 3.22
C SER A 37 18.08 19.37 2.39
N LEU A 38 16.78 19.57 2.16
CA LEU A 38 15.99 18.78 1.22
C LEU A 38 15.78 19.58 -0.06
N ALA A 39 16.11 18.99 -1.20
CA ALA A 39 15.74 19.52 -2.50
C ALA A 39 14.38 18.95 -2.91
N LEU A 40 13.35 19.79 -2.90
CA LEU A 40 11.98 19.52 -3.32
C LEU A 40 11.57 20.49 -4.44
N SER A 41 10.40 20.30 -5.06
CA SER A 41 9.81 21.27 -5.98
C SER A 41 9.24 22.48 -5.23
N ASP A 42 9.05 23.60 -5.93
CA ASP A 42 8.62 24.87 -5.32
C ASP A 42 7.25 24.82 -4.63
N GLU A 43 6.41 23.84 -4.96
CA GLU A 43 5.09 23.68 -4.33
C GLU A 43 5.13 22.97 -2.97
N TRP A 44 6.24 22.28 -2.66
CA TRP A 44 6.46 21.60 -1.39
C TRP A 44 7.24 22.49 -0.44
N GLN A 45 6.70 22.71 0.76
CA GLN A 45 7.31 23.60 1.73
C GLN A 45 8.08 22.80 2.77
N VAL A 46 9.30 23.26 3.11
CA VAL A 46 10.09 22.70 4.19
C VAL A 46 10.41 23.79 5.19
N ALA A 47 9.92 23.66 6.41
CA ALA A 47 10.24 24.61 7.46
C ALA A 47 11.72 24.45 7.87
N ASN A 48 12.45 25.56 7.92
CA ASN A 48 13.89 25.56 8.21
C ASN A 48 14.67 24.55 7.36
N ASN A 49 14.52 24.64 6.03
CA ASN A 49 15.11 23.68 5.07
C ASN A 49 16.65 23.61 5.11
N GLN A 50 17.34 24.41 5.92
CA GLN A 50 18.77 24.26 6.14
C GLN A 50 19.03 24.06 7.63
N GLN A 51 19.48 22.86 8.00
CA GLN A 51 19.81 22.51 9.38
C GLN A 51 21.31 22.20 9.52
N VAL A 52 21.88 22.48 10.68
CA VAL A 52 23.31 22.28 10.96
C VAL A 52 23.51 20.95 11.67
N PHE A 53 24.58 20.23 11.33
CA PHE A 53 25.02 19.04 12.07
C PHE A 53 26.51 19.13 12.41
N SER A 54 26.90 18.42 13.47
CA SER A 54 28.28 18.26 13.90
C SER A 54 28.46 16.86 14.49
N LEU A 55 29.44 16.12 13.98
CA LEU A 55 29.75 14.73 14.30
C LEU A 55 31.24 14.63 14.61
N SER A 56 31.59 14.09 15.76
CA SER A 56 32.97 14.09 16.26
C SER A 56 33.79 12.93 15.74
N LYS A 57 33.18 11.75 15.58
CA LYS A 57 33.88 10.51 15.21
C LYS A 57 33.35 9.90 13.92
N LYS A 58 34.22 9.20 13.19
CA LYS A 58 33.83 8.33 12.09
C LYS A 58 32.83 7.27 12.58
N GLY A 59 31.76 7.08 11.82
CA GLY A 59 30.67 6.15 12.11
C GLY A 59 29.60 6.73 13.03
N GLU A 60 29.80 7.93 13.58
CA GLU A 60 28.78 8.63 14.37
C GLU A 60 27.62 9.06 13.47
N GLU A 61 26.43 9.02 14.03
CA GLU A 61 25.17 9.29 13.33
C GLU A 61 24.36 10.32 14.11
N VAL A 62 23.65 11.17 13.37
CA VAL A 62 22.64 12.06 13.93
C VAL A 62 21.41 12.02 13.04
N THR A 63 20.23 12.04 13.66
CA THR A 63 18.96 12.19 12.95
C THR A 63 18.46 13.60 13.17
N LEU A 64 18.26 14.32 12.06
CA LEU A 64 17.59 15.62 12.04
C LEU A 64 16.20 15.45 11.46
N THR A 65 15.24 16.26 11.91
CA THR A 65 13.84 16.16 11.49
C THR A 65 13.46 17.37 10.66
N PHE A 66 12.92 17.14 9.47
CA PHE A 66 12.39 18.18 8.59
C PHE A 66 10.87 18.19 8.61
N GLU A 67 10.27 19.35 8.86
CA GLU A 67 8.83 19.51 8.77
C GLU A 67 8.47 19.87 7.32
N VAL A 68 7.83 18.93 6.62
CA VAL A 68 7.48 19.04 5.20
C VAL A 68 5.97 19.19 5.07
N THR A 69 5.52 20.22 4.37
CA THR A 69 4.11 20.45 4.03
C THR A 69 3.91 20.21 2.54
N PRO A 70 2.98 19.31 2.15
CA PRO A 70 2.72 19.00 0.76
C PRO A 70 1.89 20.11 0.07
N PRO A 71 1.82 20.10 -1.27
CA PRO A 71 0.90 20.95 -2.00
C PRO A 71 -0.56 20.59 -1.70
N LYS A 72 -1.46 21.51 -2.05
CA LYS A 72 -2.91 21.31 -1.87
C LYS A 72 -3.42 20.13 -2.70
N ASN A 73 -3.01 20.08 -3.97
CA ASN A 73 -3.45 19.10 -4.94
C ASN A 73 -2.55 17.86 -4.96
N GLN A 74 -3.01 16.79 -5.60
CA GLN A 74 -2.21 15.59 -5.82
C GLN A 74 -0.91 15.93 -6.55
N ASP A 75 0.22 15.46 -6.03
CA ASP A 75 1.56 15.65 -6.62
C ASP A 75 2.51 14.54 -6.16
N GLU A 76 3.54 14.26 -6.97
CA GLU A 76 4.56 13.24 -6.67
C GLU A 76 5.95 13.75 -7.04
N LEU A 77 6.93 13.57 -6.16
CA LEU A 77 8.33 13.92 -6.43
C LEU A 77 9.33 12.99 -5.76
N TRP A 78 10.58 13.07 -6.20
CA TRP A 78 11.72 12.47 -5.53
C TRP A 78 12.45 13.53 -4.70
N ALA A 79 12.26 13.48 -3.38
CA ALA A 79 12.93 14.34 -2.42
C ALA A 79 14.38 13.92 -2.29
N LYS A 80 15.33 14.85 -2.43
CA LYS A 80 16.77 14.55 -2.36
C LYS A 80 17.40 15.21 -1.15
N ALA A 81 18.19 14.46 -0.40
CA ALA A 81 18.98 14.98 0.71
C ALA A 81 20.32 15.54 0.20
N ILE A 82 20.67 16.76 0.61
CA ILE A 82 21.93 17.42 0.20
C ILE A 82 22.67 17.91 1.45
N ALA A 83 23.72 17.19 1.86
CA ALA A 83 24.63 17.63 2.89
C ALA A 83 25.80 18.42 2.30
N THR A 84 26.06 19.61 2.82
CA THR A 84 27.18 20.46 2.44
C THR A 84 28.22 20.51 3.56
N VAL A 85 29.43 20.04 3.25
CA VAL A 85 30.58 20.03 4.16
C VAL A 85 31.77 20.67 3.44
N GLU A 86 32.38 21.69 4.04
CA GLU A 86 33.54 22.39 3.45
C GLU A 86 33.29 22.87 2.00
N GLY A 87 32.05 23.26 1.68
CA GLY A 87 31.63 23.70 0.35
C GLY A 87 31.42 22.57 -0.69
N LYS A 88 31.50 21.29 -0.28
CA LYS A 88 31.20 20.13 -1.13
C LYS A 88 29.87 19.50 -0.74
N GLU A 89 29.10 19.14 -1.76
CA GLU A 89 27.80 18.47 -1.60
C GLU A 89 27.96 16.95 -1.54
N TYR A 90 27.12 16.33 -0.71
CA TYR A 90 26.98 14.90 -0.51
C TYR A 90 25.51 14.55 -0.51
N ASN A 91 25.10 13.70 -1.43
CA ASN A 91 23.71 13.35 -1.68
C ASN A 91 23.53 11.83 -1.86
N ASN A 92 24.40 11.05 -1.23
CA ASN A 92 24.37 9.59 -1.31
C ASN A 92 24.12 8.97 0.05
N GLU A 93 23.36 7.88 0.05
CA GLU A 93 23.25 6.94 1.15
C GLU A 93 24.25 5.80 0.97
N LEU A 94 24.69 5.21 2.08
CA LEU A 94 25.53 4.02 2.07
C LEU A 94 24.67 2.80 2.39
N VAL A 95 24.44 1.95 1.39
CA VAL A 95 23.73 0.69 1.56
C VAL A 95 24.74 -0.43 1.71
N THR A 96 24.63 -1.19 2.81
CA THR A 96 25.44 -2.38 3.05
C THR A 96 24.62 -3.62 2.78
N ILE A 97 25.08 -4.43 1.82
CA ILE A 97 24.51 -5.72 1.47
C ILE A 97 25.36 -6.78 2.16
N ALA A 98 24.83 -7.38 3.22
CA ALA A 98 25.51 -8.41 4.00
C ALA A 98 24.58 -9.60 4.21
N TYR A 99 24.87 -10.71 3.54
CA TYR A 99 24.23 -11.99 3.80
C TYR A 99 25.30 -13.05 4.05
N ASP A 100 25.00 -14.05 4.88
CA ASP A 100 25.96 -15.10 5.27
C ASP A 100 26.61 -15.85 4.08
N HIS A 101 25.95 -15.83 2.92
CA HIS A 101 26.32 -16.56 1.71
C HIS A 101 26.94 -15.69 0.60
N ILE A 102 27.10 -14.38 0.81
CA ILE A 102 27.84 -13.49 -0.12
C ILE A 102 28.82 -12.59 0.64
N PRO A 103 29.95 -12.19 0.02
CA PRO A 103 30.81 -11.16 0.61
C PRO A 103 30.02 -9.87 0.87
N THR A 104 30.31 -9.21 1.99
CA THR A 104 29.73 -7.89 2.29
C THR A 104 30.10 -6.89 1.20
N GLN A 105 29.09 -6.25 0.63
CA GLN A 105 29.24 -5.21 -0.37
C GLN A 105 28.67 -3.91 0.17
N SER A 106 29.30 -2.79 -0.18
CA SER A 106 28.80 -1.46 0.14
C SER A 106 28.63 -0.67 -1.15
N VAL A 107 27.43 -0.12 -1.34
CA VAL A 107 27.06 0.64 -2.52
C VAL A 107 26.61 2.03 -2.08
N LEU A 108 27.04 3.06 -2.82
CA LEU A 108 26.50 4.41 -2.68
C LEU A 108 25.34 4.56 -3.65
N LEU A 109 24.16 4.85 -3.12
CA LEU A 109 22.96 5.14 -3.89
C LEU A 109 22.55 6.60 -3.64
N PRO A 110 21.79 7.24 -4.56
CA PRO A 110 21.20 8.54 -4.28
C PRO A 110 20.41 8.51 -2.97
N ALA A 111 20.65 9.49 -2.10
CA ALA A 111 19.89 9.72 -0.89
C ALA A 111 18.56 10.39 -1.26
N GLU A 112 17.60 9.60 -1.72
CA GLU A 112 16.29 10.06 -2.16
C GLU A 112 15.14 9.24 -1.59
N SER A 113 13.98 9.88 -1.48
CA SER A 113 12.71 9.29 -1.05
C SER A 113 11.59 9.82 -1.93
N LYS A 114 10.64 8.95 -2.30
CA LYS A 114 9.47 9.34 -3.08
C LYS A 114 8.44 9.95 -2.15
N PHE A 115 8.08 11.21 -2.36
CA PHE A 115 6.99 11.87 -1.64
C PHE A 115 5.75 11.87 -2.53
N VAL A 116 4.63 11.44 -1.98
CA VAL A 116 3.37 11.28 -2.70
C VAL A 116 2.27 12.00 -1.93
N ARG A 117 1.77 13.11 -2.47
CA ARG A 117 0.59 13.81 -1.97
C ARG A 117 -0.64 13.18 -2.60
N LEU A 118 -1.40 12.41 -1.82
CA LEU A 118 -2.63 11.76 -2.27
C LEU A 118 -3.83 12.68 -2.10
N ASN A 119 -4.64 12.89 -3.12
CA ASN A 119 -5.93 13.55 -2.96
C ASN A 119 -7.04 12.51 -3.04
N ILE A 120 -7.26 11.80 -1.92
CA ILE A 120 -8.19 10.67 -1.87
C ILE A 120 -9.12 10.78 -0.67
N ASP A 121 -10.35 10.34 -0.89
CA ASP A 121 -11.35 10.17 0.15
C ASP A 121 -11.34 8.71 0.61
N ASN A 122 -11.48 8.51 1.92
CA ASN A 122 -11.54 7.18 2.53
C ASN A 122 -12.53 7.21 3.71
N TYR A 123 -13.54 6.36 3.64
CA TYR A 123 -14.63 6.31 4.63
C TYR A 123 -14.50 5.12 5.58
N SER A 124 -13.31 4.51 5.65
CA SER A 124 -12.97 3.46 6.61
C SER A 124 -11.80 3.88 7.47
N GLU A 125 -11.97 3.82 8.79
CA GLU A 125 -10.91 4.18 9.74
C GLU A 125 -10.24 2.94 10.32
N ALA A 126 -11.04 1.98 10.83
CA ALA A 126 -10.52 0.84 11.60
C ALA A 126 -10.35 -0.43 10.75
N ILE A 127 -9.12 -0.80 10.41
CA ILE A 127 -8.84 -1.93 9.53
C ILE A 127 -8.23 -3.09 10.31
N GLY A 128 -8.90 -4.24 10.30
CA GLY A 128 -8.31 -5.49 10.78
C GLY A 128 -7.45 -6.10 9.67
N TYR A 129 -6.15 -6.26 9.90
CA TYR A 129 -5.22 -6.81 8.92
C TYR A 129 -4.76 -8.21 9.33
N ILE A 130 -5.08 -9.22 8.54
CA ILE A 130 -4.59 -10.58 8.73
C ILE A 130 -3.37 -10.75 7.83
N GLU A 131 -2.17 -10.75 8.42
CA GLU A 131 -0.92 -10.90 7.67
C GLU A 131 -0.90 -12.24 6.90
N GLY A 132 -0.19 -12.26 5.77
CA GLY A 132 0.07 -13.45 5.00
C GLY A 132 1.55 -13.78 4.91
N ALA A 133 2.09 -13.89 3.71
CA ALA A 133 3.50 -14.21 3.49
C ALA A 133 4.47 -13.03 3.69
N GLY A 134 4.02 -11.96 4.36
CA GLY A 134 4.68 -10.66 4.44
C GLY A 134 4.44 -9.79 3.21
N ASP A 135 3.86 -8.61 3.42
CA ASP A 135 3.72 -7.54 2.43
C ASP A 135 3.80 -6.17 3.14
N GLY A 136 4.00 -5.09 2.37
CA GLY A 136 4.04 -3.73 2.91
C GLY A 136 2.70 -3.00 2.87
N VAL A 137 1.58 -3.74 2.77
CA VAL A 137 0.25 -3.15 2.56
C VAL A 137 -0.27 -2.55 3.86
N ALA A 138 -0.09 -3.22 5.01
CA ALA A 138 -0.54 -2.71 6.30
C ALA A 138 0.07 -1.34 6.61
N GLU A 139 1.38 -1.18 6.44
CA GLU A 139 2.10 0.09 6.62
C GLU A 139 1.59 1.16 5.64
N SER A 140 1.33 0.77 4.40
CA SER A 140 0.77 1.68 3.39
C SER A 140 -0.61 2.22 3.80
N LEU A 141 -1.47 1.36 4.37
CA LEU A 141 -2.77 1.77 4.89
C LEU A 141 -2.66 2.69 6.11
N VAL A 142 -1.67 2.47 6.99
CA VAL A 142 -1.37 3.41 8.07
C VAL A 142 -0.96 4.77 7.52
N GLN A 143 -0.07 4.82 6.52
CA GLN A 143 0.32 6.09 5.90
C GLN A 143 -0.82 6.77 5.14
N MET A 144 -1.81 6.00 4.68
CA MET A 144 -3.06 6.52 4.11
C MET A 144 -3.97 7.17 5.17
N GLY A 145 -3.72 6.93 6.46
CA GLY A 145 -4.48 7.48 7.58
C GLY A 145 -5.45 6.50 8.25
N CYS A 146 -5.38 5.21 7.92
CA CYS A 146 -6.18 4.19 8.60
C CYS A 146 -5.56 3.82 9.95
N ARG A 147 -6.41 3.48 10.94
CA ARG A 147 -5.99 2.72 12.12
C ARG A 147 -5.97 1.24 11.74
N VAL A 148 -4.79 0.70 11.51
CA VAL A 148 -4.59 -0.71 11.16
C VAL A 148 -4.20 -1.49 12.39
N GLU A 149 -4.92 -2.57 12.67
CA GLU A 149 -4.62 -3.51 13.74
C GLU A 149 -4.37 -4.89 13.16
N GLU A 150 -3.25 -5.49 13.54
CA GLU A 150 -2.95 -6.85 13.13
C GLU A 150 -3.86 -7.83 13.88
N VAL A 151 -4.49 -8.74 13.13
CA VAL A 151 -5.41 -9.74 13.66
C VAL A 151 -4.75 -11.11 13.56
N ASP A 152 -4.42 -11.70 14.70
CA ASP A 152 -3.94 -13.09 14.76
C ASP A 152 -5.06 -14.04 14.26
N PRO A 153 -4.82 -14.82 13.17
CA PRO A 153 -5.78 -15.80 12.66
C PRO A 153 -6.35 -16.75 13.72
N VAL A 154 -5.56 -17.11 14.75
CA VAL A 154 -5.97 -18.04 15.81
C VAL A 154 -7.03 -17.42 16.72
N SER A 155 -6.94 -16.11 16.94
CA SER A 155 -7.81 -15.34 17.84
C SER A 155 -9.23 -15.15 17.27
N ILE A 156 -9.41 -15.27 15.96
CA ILE A 156 -10.68 -15.01 15.26
C ILE A 156 -11.80 -15.89 15.82
N GLN A 157 -12.89 -15.25 16.25
CA GLN A 157 -14.10 -15.89 16.74
C GLN A 157 -15.33 -15.14 16.20
N MET A 158 -16.52 -15.73 16.34
CA MET A 158 -17.76 -15.07 15.94
C MET A 158 -17.89 -13.70 16.59
N GLY A 159 -18.09 -12.66 15.79
CA GLY A 159 -18.22 -11.28 16.23
C GLY A 159 -16.93 -10.57 16.65
N SER A 160 -15.77 -11.24 16.70
CA SER A 160 -14.50 -10.61 17.11
C SER A 160 -13.97 -9.59 16.10
N LEU A 161 -14.56 -9.52 14.90
CA LEU A 161 -14.14 -8.62 13.83
C LEU A 161 -15.09 -7.41 13.67
N ASN A 162 -16.17 -7.34 14.47
CA ASN A 162 -17.22 -6.33 14.32
C ASN A 162 -16.76 -4.90 14.68
N GLU A 163 -15.61 -4.76 15.33
CA GLU A 163 -15.00 -3.45 15.60
C GLU A 163 -14.30 -2.85 14.38
N TYR A 164 -14.05 -3.66 13.35
CA TYR A 164 -13.39 -3.22 12.13
C TYR A 164 -14.39 -2.79 11.07
N ASP A 165 -14.02 -1.68 10.43
CA ASP A 165 -14.66 -1.12 9.26
C ASP A 165 -14.50 -2.01 8.02
N ALA A 166 -13.31 -2.60 7.88
CA ALA A 166 -13.00 -3.59 6.88
C ALA A 166 -11.93 -4.55 7.43
N VAL A 167 -11.95 -5.79 6.97
CA VAL A 167 -10.93 -6.80 7.27
C VAL A 167 -10.19 -7.13 5.98
N VAL A 168 -8.87 -6.94 5.98
CA VAL A 168 -8.00 -7.21 4.85
C VAL A 168 -7.18 -8.45 5.15
N LEU A 169 -7.26 -9.45 4.28
CA LEU A 169 -6.40 -10.61 4.29
C LEU A 169 -5.23 -10.33 3.35
N GLY A 170 -4.03 -10.31 3.92
CA GLY A 170 -2.76 -10.10 3.22
C GLY A 170 -2.45 -11.19 2.21
N ILE A 171 -1.42 -10.95 1.40
CA ILE A 171 -1.07 -11.85 0.30
C ILE A 171 -0.79 -13.26 0.81
N ARG A 172 -1.38 -14.26 0.16
CA ARG A 172 -1.15 -15.67 0.46
C ARG A 172 -1.51 -16.07 1.89
N SER A 173 -2.31 -15.28 2.60
CA SER A 173 -2.80 -15.56 3.96
C SER A 173 -3.39 -16.97 4.08
N TYR A 174 -4.23 -17.42 3.12
CA TYR A 174 -4.75 -18.80 3.11
C TYR A 174 -3.70 -19.86 2.74
N ASN A 175 -2.58 -19.48 2.11
CA ASN A 175 -1.47 -20.39 1.85
C ASN A 175 -0.59 -20.60 3.10
N VAL A 176 -0.49 -19.60 3.98
CA VAL A 176 0.43 -19.64 5.14
C VAL A 176 -0.29 -19.99 6.45
N HIS A 177 -1.58 -19.68 6.58
CA HIS A 177 -2.37 -19.91 7.79
C HIS A 177 -3.45 -20.97 7.57
N ASP A 178 -3.12 -22.22 7.83
CA ASP A 178 -4.08 -23.34 7.74
C ASP A 178 -5.32 -23.15 8.63
N VAL A 179 -5.18 -22.42 9.75
CA VAL A 179 -6.28 -22.16 10.69
C VAL A 179 -7.41 -21.34 10.07
N LEU A 180 -7.14 -20.49 9.07
CA LEU A 180 -8.17 -19.65 8.44
C LEU A 180 -9.31 -20.48 7.83
N LYS A 181 -9.02 -21.70 7.37
CA LYS A 181 -10.04 -22.65 6.88
C LYS A 181 -11.09 -22.97 7.94
N LEU A 182 -10.68 -23.06 9.20
CA LEU A 182 -11.57 -23.30 10.35
C LEU A 182 -12.27 -22.02 10.81
N LYS A 183 -11.75 -20.84 10.43
CA LYS A 183 -12.29 -19.53 10.79
C LYS A 183 -13.26 -18.97 9.75
N GLN A 184 -13.41 -19.62 8.59
CA GLN A 184 -14.35 -19.21 7.54
C GLN A 184 -15.77 -18.92 8.04
N PRO A 185 -16.38 -19.71 8.94
CA PRO A 185 -17.70 -19.38 9.47
C PRO A 185 -17.75 -18.00 10.15
N ALA A 186 -16.72 -17.62 10.91
CA ALA A 186 -16.64 -16.32 11.59
C ALA A 186 -16.35 -15.17 10.63
N LEU A 187 -15.46 -15.40 9.65
CA LEU A 187 -15.16 -14.43 8.60
C LEU A 187 -16.40 -14.13 7.74
N MET A 188 -17.15 -15.17 7.35
CA MET A 188 -18.37 -15.01 6.57
C MET A 188 -19.52 -14.42 7.39
N ASP A 189 -19.61 -14.71 8.69
CA ASP A 189 -20.58 -14.06 9.58
C ASP A 189 -20.32 -12.54 9.68
N TYR A 190 -19.06 -12.13 9.82
CA TYR A 190 -18.67 -10.72 9.78
C TYR A 190 -19.13 -10.03 8.50
N VAL A 191 -18.85 -10.61 7.32
CA VAL A 191 -19.31 -10.05 6.03
C VAL A 191 -20.83 -9.99 5.96
N LYS A 192 -21.50 -11.09 6.32
CA LYS A 192 -22.96 -11.20 6.28
C LYS A 192 -23.64 -10.12 7.13
N ASN A 193 -23.03 -9.73 8.25
CA ASN A 193 -23.55 -8.75 9.18
C ASN A 193 -23.23 -7.28 8.81
N GLY A 194 -22.54 -7.03 7.70
CA GLY A 194 -22.28 -5.68 7.19
C GLY A 194 -20.81 -5.36 7.00
N GLY A 195 -19.90 -6.26 7.40
CA GLY A 195 -18.47 -6.08 7.23
C GLY A 195 -18.03 -6.12 5.76
N THR A 196 -16.99 -5.37 5.45
CA THR A 196 -16.25 -5.50 4.18
C THR A 196 -15.04 -6.39 4.40
N MET A 197 -14.88 -7.43 3.58
CA MET A 197 -13.69 -8.28 3.60
C MET A 197 -12.98 -8.26 2.25
N ILE A 198 -11.68 -7.94 2.27
CA ILE A 198 -10.82 -7.90 1.09
C ILE A 198 -9.82 -9.05 1.19
N VAL A 199 -9.86 -9.97 0.23
CA VAL A 199 -8.91 -11.08 0.13
C VAL A 199 -7.94 -10.79 -1.00
N GLN A 200 -6.67 -10.60 -0.66
CA GLN A 200 -5.61 -10.39 -1.63
C GLN A 200 -5.04 -11.73 -2.11
N TYR A 201 -4.59 -11.74 -3.36
CA TYR A 201 -3.77 -12.74 -4.04
C TYR A 201 -3.43 -14.01 -3.22
N ASN A 202 -3.93 -15.16 -3.64
CA ASN A 202 -3.49 -16.48 -3.16
C ASN A 202 -3.04 -17.37 -4.33
N THR A 203 -2.12 -18.31 -4.11
CA THR A 203 -1.61 -19.17 -5.19
C THR A 203 -2.49 -20.41 -5.43
N ALA A 204 -2.74 -20.71 -6.71
CA ALA A 204 -3.34 -21.97 -7.16
C ALA A 204 -2.31 -23.13 -7.13
N GLY A 205 -2.68 -24.32 -6.64
CA GLY A 205 -1.71 -25.42 -6.51
C GLY A 205 -2.13 -26.62 -5.67
N ARG A 206 -1.16 -27.30 -5.01
CA ARG A 206 -1.34 -28.56 -4.24
C ARG A 206 -2.44 -28.53 -3.16
N TRP A 207 -2.98 -27.36 -2.87
CA TRP A 207 -3.99 -27.08 -1.88
C TRP A 207 -5.34 -26.64 -2.48
N ASP A 208 -5.59 -26.83 -3.78
CA ASP A 208 -6.86 -26.48 -4.45
C ASP A 208 -8.10 -27.03 -3.73
N ALA A 209 -8.02 -28.24 -3.18
CA ALA A 209 -9.10 -28.81 -2.37
C ALA A 209 -9.32 -28.08 -1.03
N ALA A 210 -8.30 -27.39 -0.53
CA ALA A 210 -8.32 -26.63 0.71
C ALA A 210 -8.81 -25.18 0.53
N TYR A 211 -9.09 -24.75 -0.71
CA TYR A 211 -9.62 -23.42 -1.04
C TYR A 211 -11.10 -23.41 -1.42
N LYS A 212 -11.81 -24.56 -1.31
CA LYS A 212 -13.21 -24.68 -1.76
C LYS A 212 -14.19 -23.68 -1.12
N GLU A 213 -13.83 -23.10 0.02
CA GLU A 213 -14.70 -22.21 0.79
C GLU A 213 -14.01 -20.88 1.13
N ILE A 214 -13.02 -20.41 0.36
CA ILE A 214 -12.35 -19.11 0.65
C ILE A 214 -13.29 -17.90 0.50
N ALA A 215 -14.39 -18.09 -0.23
CA ALA A 215 -15.36 -17.07 -0.59
C ALA A 215 -16.79 -17.50 -0.25
N PRO A 216 -17.74 -16.56 -0.09
CA PRO A 216 -19.15 -16.87 0.20
C PRO A 216 -19.89 -17.53 -0.97
N TYR A 217 -19.33 -17.41 -2.18
CA TYR A 217 -19.84 -18.04 -3.40
C TYR A 217 -18.69 -18.77 -4.12
N PRO A 218 -19.00 -19.75 -5.00
CA PRO A 218 -17.98 -20.46 -5.78
C PRO A 218 -16.98 -19.52 -6.47
N LEU A 219 -15.69 -19.81 -6.28
CA LEU A 219 -14.56 -19.06 -6.83
C LEU A 219 -13.40 -20.03 -7.04
N VAL A 220 -12.86 -20.10 -8.26
CA VAL A 220 -11.77 -21.01 -8.61
C VAL A 220 -10.55 -20.19 -9.01
N LEU A 221 -9.48 -20.31 -8.22
CA LEU A 221 -8.19 -19.70 -8.52
C LEU A 221 -7.54 -20.40 -9.72
N SER A 222 -6.96 -19.61 -10.61
CA SER A 222 -6.21 -20.11 -11.76
C SER A 222 -4.73 -19.67 -11.65
N ARG A 223 -3.96 -19.90 -12.71
CA ARG A 223 -2.57 -19.41 -12.83
C ARG A 223 -2.45 -18.17 -13.72
N ASP A 224 -3.59 -17.64 -14.17
CA ASP A 224 -3.69 -16.46 -15.01
C ASP A 224 -3.06 -15.27 -14.30
N ARG A 225 -2.39 -14.44 -15.09
CA ARG A 225 -1.55 -13.35 -14.62
C ARG A 225 -1.41 -12.32 -15.72
N VAL A 226 -1.11 -11.10 -15.32
CA VAL A 226 -0.73 -10.00 -16.21
C VAL A 226 0.54 -9.42 -15.62
N THR A 227 1.65 -9.73 -16.28
CA THR A 227 3.02 -9.59 -15.76
C THR A 227 3.75 -8.38 -16.29
N ASP A 228 3.22 -7.70 -17.30
CA ASP A 228 3.74 -6.42 -17.76
C ASP A 228 2.99 -5.27 -17.05
N GLU A 229 3.73 -4.40 -16.37
CA GLU A 229 3.18 -3.25 -15.65
C GLU A 229 2.49 -2.22 -16.56
N ASN A 230 2.74 -2.24 -17.87
CA ASN A 230 2.12 -1.36 -18.87
C ASN A 230 0.94 -2.01 -19.61
N SER A 231 0.58 -3.25 -19.23
CA SER A 231 -0.51 -3.98 -19.86
C SER A 231 -1.83 -3.23 -19.83
N LYS A 232 -2.61 -3.44 -20.90
CA LYS A 232 -3.87 -2.74 -21.12
C LYS A 232 -4.86 -3.07 -20.01
N VAL A 233 -5.46 -2.02 -19.47
CA VAL A 233 -6.57 -2.10 -18.52
C VAL A 233 -7.85 -1.61 -19.21
N GLU A 234 -8.94 -2.33 -18.99
CA GLU A 234 -10.28 -1.91 -19.38
C GLU A 234 -11.20 -1.96 -18.15
N ILE A 235 -11.96 -0.89 -17.92
CA ILE A 235 -12.97 -0.83 -16.86
C ILE A 235 -14.28 -1.38 -17.45
N ILE A 236 -14.64 -2.59 -17.05
CA ILE A 236 -15.81 -3.31 -17.59
C ILE A 236 -17.08 -3.09 -16.75
N ALA A 237 -16.94 -2.55 -15.53
CA ALA A 237 -18.06 -2.14 -14.68
C ALA A 237 -17.96 -0.64 -14.31
N PRO A 238 -18.12 0.28 -15.29
CA PRO A 238 -17.81 1.71 -15.11
C PRO A 238 -18.68 2.43 -14.08
N GLU A 239 -19.91 1.94 -13.86
CA GLU A 239 -20.84 2.52 -12.88
C GLU A 239 -20.72 1.88 -11.48
N HIS A 240 -19.85 0.88 -11.32
CA HIS A 240 -19.71 0.17 -10.05
C HIS A 240 -19.08 1.08 -8.97
N PRO A 241 -19.52 1.01 -7.70
CA PRO A 241 -18.97 1.85 -6.62
C PRO A 241 -17.44 1.81 -6.51
N LEU A 242 -16.81 0.67 -6.76
CA LEU A 242 -15.33 0.57 -6.78
C LEU A 242 -14.65 1.48 -7.81
N ILE A 243 -15.37 1.94 -8.84
CA ILE A 243 -14.89 2.87 -9.86
C ILE A 243 -15.37 4.30 -9.60
N THR A 244 -16.54 4.47 -9.00
CA THR A 244 -17.20 5.78 -8.91
C THR A 244 -17.14 6.43 -7.53
N HIS A 245 -16.87 5.67 -6.46
CA HIS A 245 -17.03 6.16 -5.10
C HIS A 245 -16.10 5.51 -4.05
N PRO A 246 -15.57 6.30 -3.09
CA PRO A 246 -15.64 7.75 -3.00
C PRO A 246 -14.74 8.47 -4.02
N ASN A 247 -13.75 7.77 -4.56
CA ASN A 247 -12.86 8.31 -5.58
C ASN A 247 -13.29 7.89 -6.98
N SER A 248 -13.32 8.81 -7.93
CA SER A 248 -13.49 8.47 -9.35
C SER A 248 -12.21 7.84 -9.91
N ILE A 249 -12.32 6.64 -10.46
CA ILE A 249 -11.24 5.88 -11.08
C ILE A 249 -11.31 6.00 -12.60
N SER A 250 -10.17 6.28 -13.21
CA SER A 250 -9.98 6.35 -14.65
C SER A 250 -8.79 5.49 -15.08
N LEU A 251 -8.58 5.34 -16.39
CA LEU A 251 -7.42 4.62 -16.90
C LEU A 251 -6.07 5.24 -16.46
N LYS A 252 -6.04 6.53 -16.12
CA LYS A 252 -4.84 7.19 -15.60
C LYS A 252 -4.41 6.65 -14.24
N ASP A 253 -5.34 6.15 -13.44
CA ASP A 253 -5.05 5.57 -12.12
C ASP A 253 -4.37 4.19 -12.23
N PHE A 254 -4.23 3.68 -13.46
CA PHE A 254 -3.42 2.51 -13.79
C PHE A 254 -2.05 2.89 -14.38
N GLU A 255 -1.69 4.17 -14.52
CA GLU A 255 -0.36 4.58 -14.96
C GLU A 255 0.66 4.51 -13.81
N GLY A 256 1.93 4.27 -14.13
CA GLY A 256 3.02 4.28 -13.13
C GLY A 256 3.06 3.09 -12.19
N TRP A 257 2.28 2.04 -12.46
CA TRP A 257 2.38 0.75 -11.76
C TRP A 257 3.76 0.12 -12.00
N VAL A 258 4.22 -0.70 -11.06
CA VAL A 258 5.57 -1.26 -11.08
C VAL A 258 5.54 -2.79 -11.15
N GLN A 259 6.47 -3.36 -11.92
CA GLN A 259 6.70 -4.80 -12.05
C GLN A 259 5.57 -5.61 -12.72
N GLU A 260 4.35 -5.67 -12.15
CA GLU A 260 3.27 -6.51 -12.70
C GLU A 260 1.89 -6.04 -12.27
N ARG A 261 0.86 -6.20 -13.12
CA ARG A 261 -0.53 -5.82 -12.77
C ARG A 261 -1.16 -6.73 -11.73
N GLY A 262 -0.88 -8.03 -11.81
CA GLY A 262 -1.48 -8.98 -10.90
C GLY A 262 -1.26 -10.43 -11.28
N LEU A 263 -1.50 -11.32 -10.32
CA LEU A 263 -1.15 -12.72 -10.41
C LEU A 263 -2.26 -13.63 -9.85
N TYR A 264 -2.35 -14.84 -10.40
CA TYR A 264 -3.26 -15.91 -9.96
C TYR A 264 -4.73 -15.44 -9.89
N PHE A 265 -5.18 -14.85 -10.98
CA PHE A 265 -6.57 -14.45 -11.11
C PHE A 265 -7.48 -15.68 -11.10
N PRO A 266 -8.63 -15.63 -10.43
CA PRO A 266 -9.71 -16.56 -10.67
C PRO A 266 -10.11 -16.52 -12.15
N ASN A 267 -10.50 -17.67 -12.70
CA ASN A 267 -11.02 -17.75 -14.07
C ASN A 267 -12.44 -18.34 -14.14
N GLU A 268 -12.94 -18.87 -13.03
CA GLU A 268 -14.33 -19.30 -12.87
C GLU A 268 -14.85 -18.76 -11.53
N TRP A 269 -16.05 -18.19 -11.55
CA TRP A 269 -16.71 -17.65 -10.37
C TRP A 269 -18.24 -17.65 -10.53
N ASP A 270 -18.93 -17.60 -9.40
CA ASP A 270 -20.39 -17.51 -9.34
C ASP A 270 -20.91 -16.17 -9.91
N PRO A 271 -22.08 -16.15 -10.59
CA PRO A 271 -22.69 -14.92 -11.10
C PRO A 271 -22.97 -13.83 -10.04
N ALA A 272 -22.94 -14.15 -8.75
CA ALA A 272 -22.99 -13.16 -7.67
C ALA A 272 -21.79 -12.20 -7.68
N PHE A 273 -20.66 -12.59 -8.27
CA PHE A 273 -19.50 -11.72 -8.42
C PHE A 273 -19.64 -10.81 -9.65
N THR A 274 -19.40 -9.53 -9.42
CA THR A 274 -19.14 -8.54 -10.47
C THR A 274 -17.65 -8.45 -10.71
N ALA A 275 -17.21 -8.75 -11.93
CA ALA A 275 -15.86 -8.44 -12.38
C ALA A 275 -15.77 -6.96 -12.78
N VAL A 276 -14.76 -6.26 -12.25
CA VAL A 276 -14.68 -4.79 -12.39
C VAL A 276 -13.72 -4.37 -13.50
N LEU A 277 -12.66 -5.15 -13.70
CA LEU A 277 -11.57 -4.85 -14.63
C LEU A 277 -11.35 -6.02 -15.59
N SER A 278 -10.93 -5.70 -16.80
CA SER A 278 -10.36 -6.64 -17.76
C SER A 278 -8.91 -6.22 -18.03
N LEU A 279 -7.98 -7.16 -17.88
CA LEU A 279 -6.54 -6.94 -18.06
C LEU A 279 -6.01 -7.84 -19.17
N GLN A 280 -5.01 -7.36 -19.92
CA GLN A 280 -4.45 -8.13 -21.02
C GLN A 280 -2.97 -7.82 -21.24
N ASP A 281 -2.10 -8.83 -21.07
CA ASP A 281 -0.72 -8.80 -21.58
C ASP A 281 -0.72 -8.90 -23.11
N GLU A 282 0.25 -8.25 -23.76
CA GLU A 282 0.38 -8.28 -25.22
C GLU A 282 0.55 -9.74 -25.73
N GLY A 283 -0.31 -10.14 -26.67
CA GLY A 283 -0.29 -11.48 -27.25
C GLY A 283 -0.98 -12.57 -26.42
N TYR A 284 -1.60 -12.23 -25.28
CA TYR A 284 -2.40 -13.14 -24.46
C TYR A 284 -3.89 -12.79 -24.48
N ASP A 285 -4.74 -13.72 -24.07
CA ASP A 285 -6.17 -13.46 -23.90
C ASP A 285 -6.43 -12.53 -22.72
N ALA A 286 -7.48 -11.72 -22.81
CA ALA A 286 -7.89 -10.85 -21.72
C ALA A 286 -8.48 -11.67 -20.55
N THR A 287 -8.23 -11.23 -19.33
CA THR A 287 -8.69 -11.86 -18.09
C THR A 287 -9.44 -10.85 -17.22
N GLN A 288 -10.51 -11.31 -16.56
CA GLN A 288 -11.42 -10.44 -15.79
C GLN A 288 -11.42 -10.75 -14.28
N GLY A 289 -10.62 -11.71 -13.83
CA GLY A 289 -10.59 -12.15 -12.43
C GLY A 289 -9.76 -11.26 -11.50
N SER A 290 -9.13 -10.20 -12.01
CA SER A 290 -8.20 -9.40 -11.21
C SER A 290 -8.85 -8.64 -10.06
N LEU A 291 -10.11 -8.24 -10.21
CA LEU A 291 -10.91 -7.59 -9.17
C LEU A 291 -12.37 -8.06 -9.26
N LEU A 292 -12.77 -8.89 -8.30
CA LEU A 292 -14.10 -9.47 -8.18
C LEU A 292 -14.75 -9.01 -6.88
N VAL A 293 -15.99 -8.57 -6.94
CA VAL A 293 -16.76 -8.11 -5.78
C VAL A 293 -18.15 -8.73 -5.77
N ALA A 294 -18.58 -9.23 -4.60
CA ALA A 294 -19.90 -9.80 -4.41
C ALA A 294 -20.54 -9.28 -3.11
N PRO A 295 -21.82 -8.87 -3.14
CA PRO A 295 -22.57 -8.63 -1.92
C PRO A 295 -22.85 -9.96 -1.20
N TYR A 296 -22.72 -9.97 0.12
CA TYR A 296 -23.08 -11.13 0.94
C TYR A 296 -23.74 -10.68 2.24
N GLY A 297 -25.02 -11.02 2.40
CA GLY A 297 -25.84 -10.47 3.49
C GLY A 297 -25.93 -8.94 3.37
N LYS A 298 -25.43 -8.23 4.37
CA LYS A 298 -25.41 -6.76 4.42
C LYS A 298 -24.05 -6.15 4.02
N GLY A 299 -23.01 -6.97 3.87
CA GLY A 299 -21.66 -6.51 3.59
C GLY A 299 -21.16 -6.95 2.23
N TYR A 300 -19.84 -6.83 2.04
CA TYR A 300 -19.18 -7.07 0.76
C TYR A 300 -17.98 -7.99 0.93
N TYR A 301 -17.87 -8.95 0.02
CA TYR A 301 -16.66 -9.74 -0.17
C TYR A 301 -15.97 -9.29 -1.45
N ILE A 302 -14.69 -8.98 -1.36
CA ILE A 302 -13.85 -8.59 -2.50
C ILE A 302 -12.68 -9.56 -2.58
N TYR A 303 -12.49 -10.17 -3.75
CA TYR A 303 -11.24 -10.85 -4.10
C TYR A 303 -10.47 -9.98 -5.08
N THR A 304 -9.18 -9.80 -4.84
CA THR A 304 -8.29 -9.10 -5.78
C THR A 304 -6.99 -9.86 -5.96
N GLY A 305 -6.62 -10.09 -7.22
CA GLY A 305 -5.28 -10.56 -7.60
C GLY A 305 -4.37 -9.43 -8.06
N LEU A 306 -4.83 -8.16 -8.03
CA LEU A 306 -4.00 -7.00 -8.35
C LEU A 306 -2.82 -6.92 -7.38
N SER A 307 -1.67 -6.48 -7.89
CA SER A 307 -0.41 -6.44 -7.14
C SER A 307 -0.31 -5.27 -6.15
N PHE A 308 -1.34 -5.01 -5.34
CA PHE A 308 -1.32 -3.94 -4.34
C PHE A 308 -0.12 -4.02 -3.38
N PHE A 309 0.38 -5.22 -3.11
CA PHE A 309 1.61 -5.46 -2.33
C PHE A 309 2.90 -4.95 -3.00
N ARG A 310 2.85 -4.58 -4.27
CA ARG A 310 3.91 -3.86 -5.01
C ARG A 310 3.56 -2.38 -5.14
N GLU A 311 2.32 -2.09 -5.54
CA GLU A 311 1.92 -0.73 -5.91
C GLU A 311 1.79 0.21 -4.71
N LEU A 312 1.22 -0.26 -3.60
CA LEU A 312 1.04 0.59 -2.42
C LEU A 312 2.40 0.92 -1.77
N PRO A 313 3.33 -0.03 -1.55
CA PRO A 313 4.67 0.29 -1.06
C PRO A 313 5.49 1.16 -2.03
N ALA A 314 5.23 1.06 -3.34
CA ALA A 314 5.86 1.93 -4.35
C ALA A 314 5.25 3.35 -4.42
N GLY A 315 4.17 3.62 -3.68
CA GLY A 315 3.53 4.93 -3.66
C GLY A 315 2.77 5.25 -4.93
N VAL A 316 2.11 4.26 -5.56
CA VAL A 316 1.33 4.47 -6.78
C VAL A 316 -0.05 5.02 -6.43
N SER A 317 -0.26 6.32 -6.67
CA SER A 317 -1.45 7.05 -6.22
C SER A 317 -2.78 6.44 -6.69
N GLY A 318 -2.85 5.95 -7.93
CA GLY A 318 -4.06 5.30 -8.45
C GLY A 318 -4.39 3.96 -7.76
N ALA A 319 -3.37 3.22 -7.29
CA ALA A 319 -3.59 2.01 -6.50
C ALA A 319 -4.17 2.35 -5.12
N TYR A 320 -3.71 3.43 -4.47
CA TYR A 320 -4.30 3.92 -3.22
C TYR A 320 -5.77 4.33 -3.39
N LYS A 321 -6.12 5.04 -4.47
CA LYS A 321 -7.52 5.40 -4.76
C LYS A 321 -8.43 4.19 -4.87
N LEU A 322 -8.02 3.20 -5.68
CA LEU A 322 -8.81 1.99 -5.88
C LEU A 322 -8.95 1.20 -4.58
N PHE A 323 -7.89 1.10 -3.78
CA PHE A 323 -7.94 0.41 -2.49
C PHE A 323 -8.84 1.16 -1.48
N ALA A 324 -8.79 2.49 -1.44
CA ALA A 324 -9.69 3.31 -0.61
C ALA A 324 -11.17 3.10 -0.99
N ASN A 325 -11.48 2.98 -2.29
CA ASN A 325 -12.82 2.62 -2.74
C ASN A 325 -13.23 1.22 -2.27
N MET A 326 -12.31 0.25 -2.31
CA MET A 326 -12.58 -1.10 -1.81
C MET A 326 -12.88 -1.12 -0.31
N LEU A 327 -12.13 -0.36 0.49
CA LEU A 327 -12.39 -0.25 1.94
C LEU A 327 -13.74 0.43 2.20
N SER A 328 -14.06 1.47 1.44
CA SER A 328 -15.22 2.34 1.63
C SER A 328 -16.52 1.83 1.01
N ILE A 329 -16.51 0.66 0.36
CA ILE A 329 -17.69 0.15 -0.35
C ILE A 329 -18.91 0.03 0.56
N GLY A 330 -20.05 0.56 0.11
CA GLY A 330 -21.32 0.51 0.85
C GLY A 330 -21.39 1.43 2.06
N LYS A 331 -20.38 2.28 2.29
CA LYS A 331 -20.36 3.27 3.38
C LYS A 331 -20.86 4.62 2.91
N ALA A 332 -21.48 5.35 3.82
CA ALA A 332 -21.86 6.75 3.61
C ALA A 332 -20.68 7.67 3.93
N ASP A 333 -20.72 8.89 3.39
CA ASP A 333 -19.75 9.93 3.74
C ASP A 333 -19.81 10.23 5.25
N PRO A 334 -18.69 10.09 5.99
CA PRO A 334 -18.64 10.41 7.41
C PRO A 334 -19.09 11.84 7.73
N GLU A 335 -18.79 12.82 6.87
CA GLU A 335 -19.14 14.22 7.09
C GLU A 335 -20.67 14.45 7.00
N GLU A 336 -21.38 13.73 6.13
CA GLU A 336 -22.85 13.81 6.03
C GLU A 336 -23.56 13.20 7.26
N THR A 337 -22.93 12.23 7.94
CA THR A 337 -23.52 11.56 9.11
C THR A 337 -23.41 12.35 10.41
N HIS A 338 -22.51 13.35 10.48
CA HIS A 338 -22.36 14.21 11.66
C HIS A 338 -23.42 15.32 11.73
N ASP A 339 -23.93 15.80 10.58
CA ASP A 339 -24.93 16.88 10.52
C ASP A 339 -26.38 16.42 10.79
N THR A 340 -26.63 15.11 10.91
CA THR A 340 -27.98 14.55 11.12
C THR A 340 -28.29 14.17 12.57
N LYS A 341 -27.36 14.40 13.52
CA LYS A 341 -27.56 14.18 14.96
C LYS A 341 -27.68 15.48 15.79
N GLY A 342 -28.22 16.54 15.18
CA GLY A 342 -28.54 17.82 15.84
C GLY A 342 -29.94 17.87 16.45
#